data_AF-A0A158GXC0-F1
#
_entry.id   AF-A0A158GXC0-F1
#
_cell.length_a   1.000
_cell.length_b   1.000
_cell.length_c   1.000
_cell.angle_alpha   90.00
_cell.angle_beta   90.00
_cell.angle_gamma   90.00
#
_symmetry.space_group_name_H-M   'P 1'
#
loop_
_entity.id
_entity.type
_entity.pdbx_description
1 polymer ?
#
loop_
_entity_poly.entity_id
_entity_poly.type
_entity_poly.pdbx_seq_one_letter_code
_entity_poly.pdbx_strand_id
1 'polypeptide(L)'
;MDNLKNFVYFHDWQIDSISTLEDNGLVLSLGFQGRRVELTFAGTSRCVVEHFGILNIVYDITVLQPGDSEYEQALSILAKSDRFSKVPGKRIALVAATAGAEIVVEFNALEINEKAAASNGKA
;
A
#
# COMPACT_ATOMS: atom_id res chain seq x y z
N MET A 1 -15.35 -7.50 -0.08
CA MET A 1 -15.69 -6.88 1.23
C MET A 1 -14.49 -6.08 1.66
N ASP A 2 -14.72 -4.94 2.31
CA ASP A 2 -13.74 -3.88 2.52
C ASP A 2 -12.79 -4.22 3.68
N ASN A 3 -11.88 -5.18 3.43
CA ASN A 3 -11.03 -5.79 4.45
C ASN A 3 -10.12 -4.80 5.19
N LEU A 4 -9.89 -3.60 4.62
CA LEU A 4 -9.16 -2.50 5.23
C LEU A 4 -9.82 -2.00 6.53
N LYS A 5 -11.16 -2.01 6.60
CA LYS A 5 -11.93 -1.60 7.79
C LYS A 5 -11.60 -2.43 9.03
N ASN A 6 -11.25 -3.71 8.85
CA ASN A 6 -10.89 -4.61 9.96
C ASN A 6 -9.58 -4.19 10.66
N PHE A 7 -8.78 -3.34 10.01
CA PHE A 7 -7.52 -2.80 10.52
C PHE A 7 -7.59 -1.30 10.78
N VAL A 8 -8.79 -0.72 10.79
CA VAL A 8 -8.99 0.75 10.89
C VAL A 8 -8.15 1.47 9.83
N TYR A 9 -8.14 0.90 8.61
CA TYR A 9 -7.36 1.40 7.47
C TYR A 9 -5.87 1.61 7.76
N PHE A 10 -5.34 0.89 8.75
CA PHE A 10 -3.95 0.94 9.18
C PHE A 10 -3.50 2.29 9.76
N HIS A 11 -4.43 3.08 10.32
CA HIS A 11 -4.09 4.29 11.07
C HIS A 11 -3.04 3.99 12.16
N ASP A 12 -1.98 4.79 12.22
CA ASP A 12 -0.81 4.65 13.10
C ASP A 12 0.10 3.44 12.86
N TRP A 13 -0.15 2.63 11.82
CA TRP A 13 0.77 1.57 11.45
C TRP A 13 2.02 2.13 10.80
N GLN A 14 3.17 1.54 11.09
CA GLN A 14 4.44 1.89 10.48
C GLN A 14 4.66 1.08 9.21
N ILE A 15 5.17 1.70 8.14
CA ILE A 15 5.64 0.99 6.95
C ILE A 15 7.00 0.37 7.25
N ASP A 16 7.04 -0.97 7.30
CA ASP A 16 8.25 -1.76 7.54
C ASP A 16 9.04 -1.94 6.24
N SER A 17 8.36 -2.21 5.13
CA SER A 17 9.00 -2.43 3.83
C SER A 17 8.06 -2.24 2.65
N ILE A 18 8.64 -1.89 1.51
CA ILE A 18 8.03 -1.95 0.19
C ILE A 18 8.86 -2.94 -0.63
N SER A 19 8.25 -3.99 -1.16
CA SER A 19 8.93 -5.01 -1.97
C SER A 19 8.10 -5.39 -3.19
N THR A 20 8.75 -6.01 -4.17
CA THR A 20 8.11 -6.52 -5.37
C THR A 20 8.09 -8.04 -5.37
N LEU A 21 7.07 -8.61 -6.02
CA LEU A 21 6.97 -10.04 -6.33
C LEU A 21 7.09 -10.25 -7.84
N GLU A 22 7.29 -11.51 -8.22
CA GLU A 22 7.02 -11.94 -9.60
C GLU A 22 5.55 -11.65 -9.97
N ASP A 23 5.24 -11.61 -11.27
CA ASP A 23 3.90 -11.30 -11.80
C ASP A 23 3.34 -9.90 -11.45
N ASN A 24 4.23 -8.92 -11.29
CA ASN A 24 3.88 -7.52 -11.03
C ASN A 24 3.17 -7.33 -9.68
N GLY A 25 3.52 -8.11 -8.65
CA GLY A 25 3.04 -7.86 -7.29
C GLY A 25 3.85 -6.75 -6.61
N LEU A 26 3.17 -5.85 -5.90
CA LEU A 26 3.80 -4.95 -4.93
C LEU A 26 3.31 -5.33 -3.53
N VAL A 27 4.23 -5.46 -2.58
CA VAL A 27 3.91 -5.78 -1.19
C VAL A 27 4.30 -4.61 -0.30
N LEU A 28 3.34 -4.16 0.50
CA LEU A 28 3.54 -3.21 1.58
C LEU A 28 3.41 -3.94 2.91
N SER A 29 4.52 -4.02 3.65
CA SER A 29 4.53 -4.62 4.99
C SER A 29 4.36 -3.53 6.03
N LEU A 30 3.44 -3.75 6.96
CA LEU A 30 3.07 -2.80 8.01
C LEU A 30 3.20 -3.44 9.39
N GLY A 31 3.62 -2.63 10.38
CA GLY A 31 3.76 -3.03 11.77
C GLY A 31 2.98 -2.14 12.74
N PHE A 32 2.33 -2.74 13.75
CA PHE A 32 1.69 -2.01 14.85
C PHE A 32 1.63 -2.87 16.11
N GLN A 33 2.21 -2.39 17.22
CA GLN A 33 2.18 -3.05 18.53
C GLN A 33 2.50 -4.57 18.48
N GLY A 34 3.53 -4.96 17.73
CA GLY A 34 3.95 -6.37 17.59
C GLY A 34 3.15 -7.19 16.57
N ARG A 35 2.09 -6.62 15.98
CA ARG A 35 1.37 -7.20 14.83
C ARG A 35 2.07 -6.82 13.54
N ARG A 36 2.00 -7.71 12.55
CA ARG A 36 2.51 -7.46 11.20
C ARG A 36 1.49 -7.88 10.17
N VAL A 37 1.27 -7.03 9.18
CA VAL A 37 0.36 -7.29 8.07
C VAL A 37 1.06 -6.98 6.76
N GLU A 38 0.80 -7.79 5.74
CA GLU A 38 1.24 -7.53 4.37
C GLU A 38 0.03 -7.23 3.50
N LEU A 39 0.08 -6.10 2.80
CA LEU A 39 -0.84 -5.74 1.74
C LEU A 39 -0.18 -6.06 0.40
N THR A 40 -0.75 -7.01 -0.34
CA THR A 40 -0.29 -7.37 -1.68
C THR A 40 -1.19 -6.73 -2.73
N PHE A 41 -0.64 -5.80 -3.49
CA PHE A 41 -1.26 -5.18 -4.66
C PHE A 41 -0.89 -6.01 -5.90
N ALA A 42 -1.74 -6.99 -6.21
CA ALA A 42 -1.53 -7.90 -7.33
C ALA A 42 -1.81 -7.21 -8.67
N GLY A 43 -0.95 -7.48 -9.67
CA GLY A 43 -1.04 -6.89 -11.00
C GLY A 43 -0.83 -5.38 -10.98
N THR A 44 0.13 -4.91 -10.17
CA THR A 44 0.55 -3.51 -10.11
C THR A 44 1.11 -3.07 -11.46
N SER A 45 0.57 -1.99 -12.01
CA SER A 45 1.02 -1.39 -13.26
C SER A 45 1.90 -0.17 -13.05
N ARG A 46 1.65 0.59 -11.98
CA ARG A 46 2.40 1.78 -11.56
C ARG A 46 2.41 1.90 -10.05
N CYS A 47 3.51 2.41 -9.51
CA CYS A 47 3.65 2.75 -8.10
C CYS A 47 4.53 3.99 -7.99
N VAL A 48 4.09 4.96 -7.19
CA VAL A 48 4.88 6.15 -6.85
C VAL A 48 4.94 6.28 -5.35
N VAL A 49 6.13 6.55 -4.83
CA VAL A 49 6.37 6.89 -3.42
C VAL A 49 6.84 8.34 -3.38
N GLU A 50 6.14 9.18 -2.63
CA GLU A 50 6.51 10.58 -2.38
C GLU A 50 6.84 10.79 -0.90
N HIS A 51 7.63 11.83 -0.61
CA HIS A 51 7.88 12.32 0.76
C HIS A 51 8.50 11.32 1.76
N PHE A 52 9.20 10.29 1.26
CA PHE A 52 9.81 9.25 2.12
C PHE A 52 10.68 9.84 3.25
N GLY A 53 10.31 9.52 4.49
CA GLY A 53 10.96 10.03 5.71
C GLY A 53 11.00 8.96 6.80
N ILE A 54 11.83 9.14 7.83
CA ILE A 54 12.19 8.02 8.71
C ILE A 54 11.03 7.42 9.55
N LEU A 55 9.98 8.20 9.84
CA LEU A 55 8.87 7.74 10.68
C LEU A 55 7.91 6.80 9.94
N ASN A 56 7.61 7.09 8.66
CA ASN A 56 6.71 6.32 7.78
C ASN A 56 5.45 5.75 8.48
N ILE A 57 4.67 6.63 9.09
CA ILE A 57 3.42 6.31 9.80
C ILE A 57 2.24 6.58 8.87
N VAL A 58 1.40 5.58 8.71
CA VAL A 58 0.18 5.63 7.90
C VAL A 58 -0.90 6.44 8.63
N TYR A 59 -1.49 7.40 7.91
CA TYR A 59 -2.73 8.04 8.31
C TYR A 59 -3.94 7.19 7.90
N ASP A 60 -3.97 6.75 6.65
CA ASP A 60 -5.07 5.98 6.09
C ASP A 60 -4.62 5.22 4.83
N ILE A 61 -5.21 4.05 4.58
CA ILE A 61 -5.10 3.34 3.30
C ILE A 61 -6.48 3.22 2.70
N THR A 62 -6.68 3.85 1.54
CA THR A 62 -7.97 3.86 0.84
C THR A 62 -7.82 3.40 -0.60
N VAL A 63 -8.79 2.61 -1.08
CA VAL A 63 -8.96 2.33 -2.51
C VAL A 63 -9.94 3.34 -3.09
N LEU A 64 -9.43 4.24 -3.91
CA LEU A 64 -10.13 5.39 -4.46
C LEU A 64 -11.17 4.97 -5.51
N GLN A 65 -12.26 5.72 -5.62
CA GLN A 65 -13.26 5.52 -6.67
C GLN A 65 -13.11 6.57 -7.78
N PRO A 66 -13.33 6.20 -9.06
CA PRO A 66 -13.41 7.18 -10.13
C PRO A 66 -14.47 8.24 -9.85
N GLY A 67 -14.09 9.51 -9.99
CA GLY A 67 -14.95 10.67 -9.70
C GLY A 67 -14.68 11.36 -8.37
N ASP A 68 -13.91 10.72 -7.47
CA ASP A 68 -13.43 11.38 -6.26
C ASP A 68 -12.30 12.38 -6.60
N SER A 69 -12.20 13.49 -5.86
CA SER A 69 -11.12 14.47 -6.06
C SER A 69 -9.73 13.85 -5.91
N GLU A 70 -9.59 12.96 -4.94
CA GLU A 70 -8.36 12.25 -4.63
C GLU A 70 -7.97 11.29 -5.76
N TYR A 71 -8.94 10.78 -6.52
CA TYR A 71 -8.69 9.87 -7.64
C TYR A 71 -7.94 10.59 -8.78
N GLU A 72 -8.37 11.79 -9.15
CA GLU A 72 -7.72 12.60 -10.20
C GLU A 72 -6.32 13.07 -9.77
N GLN A 73 -6.16 13.41 -8.50
CA GLN A 73 -4.84 13.71 -7.93
C GLN A 73 -3.92 12.49 -8.00
N ALA A 74 -4.42 11.31 -7.61
CA ALA A 74 -3.67 10.06 -7.65
C ALA A 74 -3.26 9.68 -9.09
N LEU A 75 -4.13 9.89 -10.08
CA LEU A 75 -3.79 9.72 -11.50
C LEU A 75 -2.64 10.63 -11.93
N SER A 76 -2.67 11.89 -11.51
CA SER A 76 -1.63 12.88 -11.82
C SER A 76 -0.28 12.50 -11.18
N ILE A 77 -0.29 11.96 -9.96
CA ILE A 77 0.90 11.43 -9.30
C ILE A 77 1.44 10.21 -10.07
N LEU A 78 0.58 9.24 -10.40
CA LEU A 78 0.98 8.04 -11.15
C LEU A 78 1.54 8.36 -12.54
N ALA A 79 1.10 9.44 -13.17
CA ALA A 79 1.61 9.89 -14.47
C ALA A 79 3.10 10.29 -14.44
N LYS A 80 3.68 10.51 -13.25
CA LYS A 80 5.12 10.78 -13.06
C LYS A 80 5.99 9.51 -13.17
N SER A 81 5.38 8.31 -13.15
CA SER A 81 6.09 7.03 -13.25
C SER A 81 5.85 6.35 -14.59
N ASP A 82 6.87 5.62 -15.05
CA ASP A 82 6.71 4.69 -16.15
C ASP A 82 5.75 3.55 -15.77
N ARG A 83 4.93 3.15 -16.74
CA ARG A 83 4.06 1.98 -16.56
C ARG A 83 4.85 0.71 -16.84
N PHE A 84 4.89 -0.19 -15.86
CA PHE A 84 5.57 -1.47 -16.00
C PHE A 84 4.78 -2.47 -16.86
N SER A 85 3.44 -2.42 -16.80
CA SER A 85 2.56 -3.28 -17.59
C SER A 85 2.06 -2.61 -18.89
N LYS A 86 1.63 -3.40 -19.88
CA LYS A 86 1.02 -2.86 -21.10
C LYS A 86 -0.39 -2.28 -20.88
N VAL A 87 -1.09 -2.74 -19.84
CA VAL A 87 -2.49 -2.41 -19.55
C VAL A 87 -2.56 -1.77 -18.15
N PRO A 88 -3.30 -0.65 -17.96
CA PRO A 88 -3.46 -0.05 -16.65
C PRO A 88 -4.17 -1.02 -15.68
N GLY A 89 -3.80 -0.93 -14.40
CA GLY A 89 -4.54 -1.58 -13.33
C GLY A 89 -5.98 -1.07 -13.25
N LYS A 90 -6.85 -1.89 -12.66
CA LYS A 90 -8.29 -1.59 -12.54
C LYS A 90 -8.63 -0.65 -11.39
N ARG A 91 -7.72 -0.48 -10.43
CA ARG A 91 -7.95 0.21 -9.15
C ARG A 91 -6.75 1.06 -8.79
N ILE A 92 -6.99 2.10 -8.00
CA ILE A 92 -5.96 2.97 -7.44
C ILE A 92 -6.08 2.97 -5.92
N ALA A 93 -4.97 2.75 -5.22
CA ALA A 93 -4.88 2.86 -3.78
C ALA A 93 -3.98 4.03 -3.42
N LEU A 94 -4.37 4.74 -2.37
CA LEU A 94 -3.58 5.77 -1.72
C LEU A 94 -3.27 5.31 -0.30
N VAL A 95 -1.98 5.32 0.03
CA VAL A 95 -1.46 5.26 1.40
C VAL A 95 -1.13 6.70 1.78
N ALA A 96 -2.01 7.32 2.57
CA ALA A 96 -1.81 8.65 3.10
C ALA A 96 -0.91 8.58 4.33
N ALA A 97 0.00 9.55 4.48
CA ALA A 97 0.95 9.59 5.56
C ALA A 97 0.48 10.50 6.70
N THR A 98 0.57 10.01 7.94
CA THR A 98 0.66 10.89 9.10
C THR A 98 2.07 11.50 9.15
N ALA A 99 3.09 10.71 8.80
CA ALA A 99 4.47 11.18 8.65
C ALA A 99 5.26 10.27 7.72
N GLY A 100 6.09 10.83 6.84
CA GLY A 100 6.93 10.07 5.91
C GLY A 100 6.23 9.79 4.60
N ALA A 101 6.27 8.54 4.15
CA ALA A 101 5.93 8.15 2.78
C ALA A 101 4.42 8.18 2.47
N GLU A 102 4.08 8.88 1.39
CA GLU A 102 2.80 8.73 0.70
C GLU A 102 2.99 7.80 -0.50
N ILE A 103 2.07 6.85 -0.70
CA ILE A 103 2.21 5.84 -1.77
C ILE A 103 0.93 5.81 -2.60
N VAL A 104 1.08 5.93 -3.91
CA VAL A 104 -0.01 5.73 -4.86
C VAL A 104 0.28 4.49 -5.71
N VAL A 105 -0.65 3.54 -5.73
CA VAL A 105 -0.50 2.26 -6.44
C VAL A 105 -1.65 2.07 -7.41
N GLU A 106 -1.34 1.79 -8.68
CA GLU A 106 -2.30 1.33 -9.69
C GLU A 106 -2.21 -0.19 -9.82
N PHE A 107 -3.29 -0.91 -9.56
CA PHE A 107 -3.28 -2.38 -9.38
C PHE A 107 -4.59 -3.05 -9.78
N ASN A 108 -4.64 -4.39 -9.74
CA ASN A 108 -5.83 -5.17 -10.10
C ASN A 108 -6.60 -5.71 -8.89
N ALA A 109 -5.89 -6.32 -7.93
CA ALA A 109 -6.48 -6.91 -6.73
C ALA A 109 -5.65 -6.61 -5.49
N LEU A 110 -6.30 -6.50 -4.34
CA LEU A 110 -5.68 -6.25 -3.05
C LEU A 110 -5.93 -7.44 -2.14
N GLU A 111 -4.86 -8.01 -1.61
CA GLU A 111 -4.87 -9.09 -0.62
C GLU A 111 -4.23 -8.58 0.67
N ILE A 112 -4.76 -9.00 1.83
CA ILE A 112 -4.28 -8.59 3.15
C ILE A 112 -4.03 -9.83 3.98
N ASN A 113 -2.80 -10.03 4.43
CA ASN A 113 -2.37 -11.19 5.19
C ASN A 113 -1.73 -10.74 6.51
N GLU A 114 -2.31 -11.12 7.64
CA GLU A 114 -1.69 -10.92 8.95
C GLU A 114 -0.68 -12.05 9.20
N LYS A 115 0.58 -11.68 9.46
CA LYS A 115 1.63 -12.64 9.80
C LYS A 115 1.51 -13.01 11.28
N ALA A 116 1.51 -14.30 11.57
CA ALA A 116 1.66 -14.78 12.94
C ALA A 116 2.98 -14.24 13.51
N ALA A 117 2.96 -13.75 14.75
CA ALA A 117 4.17 -13.37 15.46
C ALA A 117 5.13 -14.57 15.45
N ALA A 118 6.35 -14.38 14.96
CA ALA A 118 7.36 -15.42 15.02
C ALA A 118 7.51 -15.84 16.49
N SER A 119 7.18 -17.09 16.81
CA SER A 119 7.51 -17.65 18.10
C SER A 119 9.02 -17.61 18.23
N ASN A 120 9.54 -16.73 19.08
CA ASN A 120 10.96 -16.67 19.37
C ASN A 120 11.36 -18.03 19.94
N GLY A 121 11.92 -18.89 19.09
CA GLY A 121 12.65 -20.08 19.50
C GLY A 121 13.79 -19.60 20.38
N LYS A 122 13.64 -19.79 21.69
CA LYS A 122 14.76 -19.67 22.62
C LYS A 122 15.77 -20.76 22.22
N ALA A 123 16.93 -20.33 21.73
CA ALA A 123 18.13 -21.15 21.75
C ALA A 123 18.60 -21.36 23.19
#